data_AF-A0AAU3S8F5-F1
#
_entry.id   AF-A0AAU3S8F5-F1
#
_cell.length_a   1.000
_cell.length_b   1.000
_cell.length_c   1.000
_cell.angle_alpha   90.00
_cell.angle_beta   90.00
_cell.angle_gamma   90.00
#
_symmetry.space_group_name_H-M   'P 1'
#
loop_
_entity.id
_entity.type
_entity.pdbx_description
1 polymer ?
#
loop_
_entity_poly.entity_id
_entity_poly.type
_entity_poly.pdbx_seq_one_letter_code
_entity_poly.pdbx_strand_id
1 'polypeptide(L)'
;MSPLRTAAAPAATLTLTAPTAPREGDRLAFHWATDAPDPKNWIGIYDGDRRPGTGSSLVWSYVTAASGDVTLDTSGLGEGVYTAYLLAKDGYGVLARTPPITVAARPPVVRPHAVTDAFTTGAYGPGERVSVALAPLWIRPAGNPSGTPSFRRLSGDAWLTVGPDGTVTGTAPARPGAHPGRIAVAVRDSAGGSDTVTVQVPVRRPGARPTLTVASLNLWDAGAHTADAHEKLLRLVLGQRLDVVALQESAASSAKALAGALGWYAHDTAAGVGLLSRFPLDDASAPLADVPTVAATLRLPGGRAVRVWAAQLDESGYGPYALRDGRSPAEVEAAERKSARYRQATALLAAMKKDLASRRTPLVLAAGLASPSHLDRGARVRWPVTVALAAAGLRDAHREAHPRPAREPGATWSPVRPDEPQDRIDQVQYAGPLQVEAAHTLCTGWPRPVPDTTANGWPSDHAAPAVTFTLH
;
A
#
# COMPACT_ATOMS: atom_id res chain seq x y z
N MET A 1 -78.83 -36.45 -9.19
CA MET A 1 -77.53 -36.42 -8.49
C MET A 1 -76.77 -35.20 -8.96
N SER A 2 -76.78 -34.12 -8.15
CA SER A 2 -75.93 -32.95 -8.41
C SER A 2 -74.50 -33.25 -7.97
N PRO A 3 -73.47 -32.94 -8.77
CA PRO A 3 -72.09 -33.15 -8.33
C PRO A 3 -71.71 -32.10 -7.27
N LEU A 4 -71.12 -32.59 -6.18
CA LEU A 4 -70.49 -31.80 -5.13
C LEU A 4 -69.38 -30.92 -5.74
N ARG A 5 -69.48 -29.60 -5.53
CA ARG A 5 -68.38 -28.66 -5.73
C ARG A 5 -67.29 -28.96 -4.71
N THR A 6 -66.12 -29.39 -5.18
CA THR A 6 -64.87 -29.36 -4.41
C THR A 6 -64.51 -27.88 -4.16
N ALA A 7 -64.55 -27.43 -2.90
CA ALA A 7 -64.07 -26.10 -2.54
C ALA A 7 -62.55 -26.06 -2.70
N ALA A 8 -62.04 -25.15 -3.54
CA ALA A 8 -60.62 -24.84 -3.60
C ALA A 8 -60.16 -24.29 -2.24
N ALA A 9 -59.01 -24.76 -1.74
CA ALA A 9 -58.43 -24.22 -0.51
C ALA A 9 -58.14 -22.72 -0.67
N PRO A 10 -58.33 -21.90 0.38
CA PRO A 10 -58.11 -20.46 0.30
C PRO A 10 -56.65 -20.15 -0.08
N ALA A 11 -56.48 -19.30 -1.09
CA ALA A 11 -55.17 -18.98 -1.68
C ALA A 11 -54.51 -17.83 -0.91
N ALA A 12 -54.18 -18.07 0.37
CA ALA A 12 -53.38 -17.12 1.13
C ALA A 12 -51.88 -17.30 0.85
N THR A 13 -51.14 -16.20 0.77
CA THR A 13 -49.69 -16.19 0.52
C THR A 13 -48.98 -15.26 1.48
N LEU A 14 -47.74 -15.61 1.81
CA LEU A 14 -46.84 -14.78 2.60
C LEU A 14 -45.42 -15.02 2.07
N THR A 15 -44.79 -13.96 1.56
CA THR A 15 -43.46 -14.03 0.96
C THR A 15 -42.57 -12.95 1.57
N LEU A 16 -41.35 -13.34 1.92
CA LEU A 16 -40.30 -12.38 2.26
C LEU A 16 -39.91 -11.63 0.99
N THR A 17 -40.02 -10.30 0.98
CA THR A 17 -39.68 -9.46 -0.17
C THR A 17 -38.33 -8.77 -0.02
N ALA A 18 -37.92 -8.45 1.21
CA ALA A 18 -36.58 -7.90 1.47
C ALA A 18 -36.13 -8.14 2.92
N PRO A 19 -34.81 -8.28 3.15
CA PRO A 19 -33.77 -8.54 2.15
C PRO A 19 -33.82 -9.98 1.63
N THR A 20 -33.21 -10.25 0.47
CA THR A 20 -33.12 -11.61 -0.11
C THR A 20 -32.15 -12.53 0.63
N ALA A 21 -31.23 -11.97 1.42
CA ALA A 21 -30.29 -12.69 2.28
C ALA A 21 -30.17 -11.99 3.65
N PRO A 22 -31.11 -12.24 4.57
CA PRO A 22 -31.14 -11.56 5.87
C PRO A 22 -29.93 -11.80 6.76
N ARG A 23 -29.56 -10.76 7.51
CA ARG A 23 -28.54 -10.81 8.56
C ARG A 23 -29.04 -10.21 9.86
N GLU A 24 -28.35 -10.50 10.95
CA GLU A 24 -28.59 -9.85 12.24
C GLU A 24 -28.67 -8.32 12.09
N GLY A 25 -29.66 -7.73 12.77
CA GLY A 25 -29.96 -6.30 12.72
C GLY A 25 -30.83 -5.85 11.55
N ASP A 26 -31.10 -6.70 10.56
CA ASP A 26 -31.96 -6.34 9.43
C ASP A 26 -33.45 -6.30 9.82
N ARG A 27 -34.23 -5.49 9.08
CA ARG A 27 -35.69 -5.52 9.12
C ARG A 27 -36.21 -6.38 7.97
N LEU A 28 -37.18 -7.25 8.27
CA LEU A 28 -37.79 -8.13 7.27
C LEU A 28 -39.08 -7.52 6.73
N ALA A 29 -39.14 -7.36 5.41
CA ALA A 29 -40.32 -6.93 4.68
C ALA A 29 -41.01 -8.14 4.03
N PHE A 30 -42.32 -8.18 4.14
CA PHE A 30 -43.16 -9.26 3.62
C PHE A 30 -44.27 -8.70 2.75
N HIS A 31 -44.53 -9.39 1.65
CA HIS A 31 -45.77 -9.24 0.91
C HIS A 31 -46.73 -10.36 1.31
N TRP A 32 -48.00 -10.05 1.46
CA TRP A 32 -49.02 -11.02 1.83
C TRP A 32 -50.33 -10.78 1.10
N ALA A 33 -51.09 -11.86 0.92
CA ALA A 33 -52.45 -11.82 0.40
C ALA A 33 -53.29 -12.92 1.05
N THR A 34 -54.59 -12.67 1.23
CA THR A 34 -55.56 -13.64 1.72
C THR A 34 -56.95 -13.33 1.15
N ASP A 35 -57.69 -14.38 0.85
CA ASP A 35 -59.11 -14.33 0.49
C ASP A 35 -60.05 -14.30 1.72
N ALA A 36 -59.48 -14.33 2.94
CA ALA A 36 -60.18 -14.21 4.20
C ALA A 36 -59.69 -13.00 5.02
N PRO A 37 -59.84 -11.75 4.50
CA PRO A 37 -59.44 -10.56 5.25
C PRO A 37 -60.23 -10.43 6.55
N ASP A 38 -59.55 -10.06 7.62
CA ASP A 38 -60.15 -9.79 8.92
C ASP A 38 -59.35 -8.68 9.61
N PRO A 39 -60.01 -7.71 10.29
CA PRO A 39 -59.32 -6.65 11.03
C PRO A 39 -58.33 -7.13 12.10
N LYS A 40 -58.38 -8.41 12.48
CA LYS A 40 -57.50 -9.03 13.46
C LYS A 40 -56.55 -10.07 12.87
N ASN A 41 -56.42 -10.17 11.55
CA ASN A 41 -55.35 -10.96 10.97
C ASN A 41 -53.99 -10.33 11.29
N TRP A 42 -52.96 -11.15 11.48
CA TRP A 42 -51.63 -10.68 11.89
C TRP A 42 -50.52 -11.55 11.33
N ILE A 43 -49.32 -11.00 11.19
CA ILE A 43 -48.11 -11.75 10.84
C ILE A 43 -47.25 -11.87 12.09
N GLY A 44 -46.78 -13.08 12.38
CA GLY A 44 -45.87 -13.38 13.49
C GLY A 44 -44.65 -14.17 13.03
N ILE A 45 -43.48 -13.84 13.59
CA ILE A 45 -42.21 -14.55 13.34
C ILE A 45 -41.88 -15.49 14.50
N TYR A 46 -41.44 -16.69 14.17
CA TYR A 46 -41.08 -17.75 15.11
C TYR A 46 -39.71 -18.34 14.73
N ASP A 47 -38.97 -18.84 15.71
CA ASP A 47 -37.71 -19.57 15.52
C ASP A 47 -37.96 -20.97 14.94
N GLY A 48 -37.09 -21.37 14.02
CA GLY A 48 -37.12 -22.65 13.32
C GLY A 48 -38.47 -22.92 12.65
N ASP A 49 -39.01 -24.10 12.96
CA ASP A 49 -40.33 -24.58 12.54
C ASP A 49 -41.37 -24.52 13.68
N ARG A 50 -41.08 -23.76 14.75
CA ARG A 50 -41.97 -23.64 15.92
C ARG A 50 -43.35 -23.16 15.47
N ARG A 51 -44.37 -23.94 15.83
CA ARG A 51 -45.75 -23.66 15.44
C ARG A 51 -46.35 -22.53 16.29
N PRO A 52 -47.16 -21.65 15.69
CA PRO A 52 -47.96 -20.69 16.43
C PRO A 52 -48.85 -21.37 17.48
N GLY A 53 -49.01 -20.74 18.65
CA GLY A 53 -49.79 -21.27 19.78
C GLY A 53 -48.98 -21.99 20.86
N THR A 54 -47.72 -22.33 20.59
CA THR A 54 -46.76 -22.78 21.62
C THR A 54 -45.76 -21.65 21.93
N GLY A 55 -46.19 -20.74 22.81
CA GLY A 55 -45.45 -19.54 23.20
C GLY A 55 -45.68 -18.35 22.26
N SER A 56 -45.13 -17.20 22.65
CA SER A 56 -45.29 -15.93 21.91
C SER A 56 -44.49 -15.92 20.60
N SER A 57 -44.98 -15.16 19.62
CA SER A 57 -44.19 -14.75 18.46
C SER A 57 -43.03 -13.84 18.91
N LEU A 58 -41.90 -13.91 18.21
CA LEU A 58 -40.73 -13.09 18.48
C LEU A 58 -40.95 -11.63 18.06
N VAL A 59 -41.62 -11.44 16.92
CA VAL A 59 -42.01 -10.14 16.36
C VAL A 59 -43.35 -10.33 15.66
N TRP A 60 -44.24 -9.34 15.72
CA TRP A 60 -45.54 -9.41 15.07
C TRP A 60 -46.11 -8.05 14.66
N SER A 61 -47.07 -8.05 13.75
CA SER A 61 -47.92 -6.89 13.42
C SER A 61 -49.28 -7.35 12.88
N TYR A 62 -50.35 -6.60 13.19
CA TYR A 62 -51.64 -6.80 12.51
C TYR A 62 -51.56 -6.40 11.03
N VAL A 63 -52.32 -7.11 10.20
CA VAL A 63 -52.45 -6.92 8.75
C VAL A 63 -53.93 -7.08 8.33
N THR A 64 -54.62 -5.96 8.12
CA THR A 64 -56.09 -5.93 8.14
C THR A 64 -56.77 -5.98 6.76
N ALA A 65 -56.02 -5.75 5.70
CA ALA A 65 -56.52 -5.74 4.32
C ALA A 65 -56.67 -7.16 3.72
N ALA A 66 -56.98 -7.26 2.43
CA ALA A 66 -56.91 -8.52 1.69
C ALA A 66 -55.50 -8.80 1.14
N SER A 67 -54.68 -7.78 0.96
CA SER A 67 -53.27 -7.89 0.60
C SER A 67 -52.51 -6.63 1.00
N GLY A 68 -51.18 -6.73 1.06
CA GLY A 68 -50.31 -5.58 1.29
C GLY A 68 -48.87 -5.97 1.60
N ASP A 69 -48.09 -4.97 1.95
CA ASP A 69 -46.70 -5.11 2.39
C ASP A 69 -46.58 -4.69 3.86
N VAL A 70 -45.77 -5.40 4.63
CA VAL A 70 -45.44 -5.05 6.01
C VAL A 70 -43.94 -5.19 6.23
N THR A 71 -43.34 -4.26 6.97
CA THR A 71 -41.97 -4.38 7.45
C THR A 71 -42.00 -4.57 8.96
N LEU A 72 -41.48 -5.70 9.43
CA LEU A 72 -41.36 -6.02 10.85
C LEU A 72 -39.97 -5.62 11.35
N ASP A 73 -39.92 -5.03 12.56
CA ASP A 73 -38.65 -4.66 13.18
C ASP A 73 -37.98 -5.89 13.81
N THR A 74 -37.26 -6.63 12.98
CA THR A 74 -36.55 -7.86 13.32
C THR A 74 -35.11 -7.62 13.73
N SER A 75 -34.71 -6.38 14.01
CA SER A 75 -33.33 -6.05 14.33
C SER A 75 -32.81 -6.70 15.61
N GLY A 76 -33.71 -7.19 16.48
CA GLY A 76 -33.39 -7.95 17.68
C GLY A 76 -33.24 -9.47 17.49
N LEU A 77 -33.48 -10.00 16.28
CA LEU A 77 -33.28 -11.42 15.99
C LEU A 77 -31.78 -11.70 15.80
N GLY A 78 -31.28 -12.72 16.50
CA GLY A 78 -29.93 -13.25 16.30
C GLY A 78 -29.82 -14.19 15.10
N GLU A 79 -28.62 -14.67 14.81
CA GLU A 79 -28.39 -15.73 13.83
C GLU A 79 -29.30 -16.93 14.10
N GLY A 80 -29.96 -17.42 13.03
CA GLY A 80 -30.87 -18.56 13.14
C GLY A 80 -31.77 -18.74 11.93
N VAL A 81 -32.56 -19.80 11.98
CA VAL A 81 -33.63 -20.06 11.00
C VAL A 81 -34.95 -19.61 11.62
N TYR A 82 -35.79 -18.95 10.85
CA TYR A 82 -37.08 -18.42 11.29
C TYR A 82 -38.19 -18.76 10.29
N THR A 83 -39.43 -18.77 10.76
CA THR A 83 -40.61 -18.88 9.89
C THR A 83 -41.59 -17.77 10.23
N ALA A 84 -42.09 -17.05 9.22
CA ALA A 84 -43.17 -16.10 9.38
C ALA A 84 -44.50 -16.75 9.02
N TYR A 85 -45.54 -16.47 9.82
CA TYR A 85 -46.89 -16.99 9.64
C TYR A 85 -47.88 -15.83 9.51
N LEU A 86 -48.76 -15.91 8.52
CA LEU A 86 -49.98 -15.11 8.45
C LEU A 86 -51.07 -15.85 9.22
N LEU A 87 -51.63 -15.21 10.23
CA LEU A 87 -52.48 -15.81 11.26
C LEU A 87 -53.85 -15.14 11.32
N ALA A 88 -54.88 -15.97 11.53
CA ALA A 88 -56.26 -15.56 11.48
C ALA A 88 -56.77 -15.00 12.82
N LYS A 89 -57.46 -13.86 12.77
CA LYS A 89 -58.44 -13.42 13.80
C LYS A 89 -57.91 -13.38 15.24
N ASP A 90 -56.72 -12.81 15.45
CA ASP A 90 -56.06 -12.74 16.77
C ASP A 90 -55.76 -14.12 17.41
N GLY A 91 -55.91 -15.18 16.62
CA GLY A 91 -55.64 -16.55 17.02
C GLY A 91 -54.45 -17.14 16.27
N TYR A 92 -54.25 -18.44 16.43
CA TYR A 92 -53.10 -19.16 15.86
C TYR A 92 -53.47 -20.03 14.63
N GLY A 93 -54.64 -19.75 14.02
CA GLY A 93 -55.04 -20.39 12.77
C GLY A 93 -54.15 -19.90 11.62
N VAL A 94 -53.33 -20.80 11.05
CA VAL A 94 -52.39 -20.46 9.98
C VAL A 94 -53.12 -20.31 8.64
N LEU A 95 -53.08 -19.10 8.07
CA LEU A 95 -53.55 -18.80 6.72
C LEU A 95 -52.45 -19.07 5.68
N ALA A 96 -51.24 -18.60 5.94
CA ALA A 96 -50.06 -18.83 5.10
C ALA A 96 -48.79 -18.84 5.94
N ARG A 97 -47.69 -19.35 5.38
CA ARG A 97 -46.35 -19.24 5.97
C ARG A 97 -45.29 -19.06 4.89
N THR A 98 -44.16 -18.47 5.28
CA THR A 98 -42.98 -18.44 4.43
C THR A 98 -42.28 -19.82 4.39
N PRO A 99 -41.43 -20.07 3.38
CA PRO A 99 -40.31 -20.99 3.55
C PRO A 99 -39.42 -20.57 4.74
N PRO A 100 -38.53 -21.45 5.24
CA PRO A 100 -37.56 -21.08 6.27
C PRO A 100 -36.71 -19.89 5.82
N ILE A 101 -36.59 -18.90 6.70
CA ILE A 101 -35.81 -17.68 6.52
C ILE A 101 -34.54 -17.83 7.35
N THR A 102 -33.40 -17.98 6.68
CA THR A 102 -32.11 -18.00 7.36
C THR A 102 -31.63 -16.56 7.58
N VAL A 103 -31.49 -16.16 8.83
CA VAL A 103 -30.81 -14.94 9.25
C VAL A 103 -29.38 -15.33 9.62
N ALA A 104 -28.41 -14.89 8.85
CA ALA A 104 -27.00 -15.17 9.14
C ALA A 104 -26.40 -14.15 10.11
N ALA A 105 -25.34 -14.54 10.83
CA ALA A 105 -24.55 -13.57 11.59
C ALA A 105 -24.06 -12.42 10.70
N ARG A 106 -23.98 -11.22 11.29
CA ARG A 106 -23.32 -10.09 10.62
C ARG A 106 -21.80 -10.24 10.82
N PRO A 107 -20.99 -10.28 9.74
CA PRO A 107 -19.55 -10.38 9.89
C PRO A 107 -19.03 -9.24 10.77
N PRO A 108 -18.08 -9.50 11.68
CA PRO A 108 -17.50 -8.47 12.50
C PRO A 108 -16.86 -7.42 11.59
N VAL A 109 -17.10 -6.14 11.88
CA VAL A 109 -16.40 -5.04 11.20
C VAL A 109 -14.95 -5.11 11.64
N VAL A 110 -14.07 -5.53 10.73
CA VAL A 110 -12.63 -5.53 10.99
C VAL A 110 -12.19 -4.07 11.04
N ARG A 111 -11.42 -3.70 12.07
CA ARG A 111 -10.98 -2.32 12.23
C ARG A 111 -10.09 -1.95 11.05
N PRO A 112 -10.48 -0.94 10.26
CA PRO A 112 -9.63 -0.42 9.21
C PRO A 112 -8.49 0.42 9.79
N HIS A 113 -7.41 0.61 9.05
CA HIS A 113 -6.22 1.30 9.56
C HIS A 113 -5.50 2.15 8.51
N ALA A 114 -4.87 3.24 8.96
CA ALA A 114 -3.97 4.01 8.12
C ALA A 114 -2.65 3.22 7.92
N VAL A 115 -1.96 3.42 6.79
CA VAL A 115 -0.65 2.78 6.55
C VAL A 115 0.36 3.04 7.68
N THR A 116 0.21 4.15 8.39
CA THR A 116 0.99 4.56 9.57
C THR A 116 0.15 5.43 10.51
N ASP A 117 0.43 5.37 11.80
CA ASP A 117 -0.21 6.21 12.83
C ASP A 117 0.14 7.69 12.66
N ALA A 118 1.34 7.97 12.15
CA ALA A 118 1.80 9.31 11.86
C ALA A 118 2.83 9.33 10.73
N PHE A 119 2.87 10.43 9.98
CA PHE A 119 3.94 10.70 9.03
C PHE A 119 4.25 12.19 8.93
N THR A 120 5.41 12.50 8.37
CA THR A 120 5.88 13.86 8.14
C THR A 120 5.97 14.11 6.65
N THR A 121 5.35 15.18 6.16
CA THR A 121 5.44 15.60 4.76
C THR A 121 6.82 16.16 4.46
N GLY A 122 7.07 16.47 3.17
CA GLY A 122 8.13 17.40 2.80
C GLY A 122 7.92 18.78 3.43
N ALA A 123 9.01 19.55 3.57
CA ALA A 123 8.94 20.90 4.13
C ALA A 123 8.45 21.92 3.10
N TYR A 124 7.40 22.65 3.48
CA TYR A 124 6.78 23.71 2.68
C TYR A 124 7.46 25.06 2.96
N GLY A 125 7.65 25.88 1.93
CA GLY A 125 8.11 27.26 2.07
C GLY A 125 7.08 28.15 2.77
N PRO A 126 7.50 29.25 3.42
CA PRO A 126 6.57 30.24 3.96
C PRO A 126 5.56 30.72 2.91
N GLY A 127 4.26 30.67 3.24
CA GLY A 127 3.17 31.05 2.34
C GLY A 127 2.78 29.99 1.28
N GLU A 128 3.50 28.87 1.19
CA GLU A 128 3.19 27.79 0.25
C GLU A 128 1.88 27.08 0.65
N ARG A 129 1.09 26.67 -0.35
CA ARG A 129 -0.14 25.91 -0.13
C ARG A 129 0.19 24.46 0.17
N VAL A 130 -0.39 23.95 1.26
CA VAL A 130 -0.30 22.55 1.66
C VAL A 130 -1.51 21.81 1.09
N SER A 131 -1.25 20.63 0.53
CA SER A 131 -2.28 19.69 0.06
C SER A 131 -1.75 18.26 0.22
N VAL A 132 -2.43 17.46 1.03
CA VAL A 132 -2.06 16.05 1.31
C VAL A 132 -3.31 15.20 1.29
N ALA A 133 -3.37 14.19 0.42
CA ALA A 133 -4.49 13.27 0.33
C ALA A 133 -4.30 12.09 1.30
N LEU A 134 -5.26 11.87 2.21
CA LEU A 134 -5.22 10.75 3.16
C LEU A 134 -6.00 9.52 2.69
N ALA A 135 -7.00 9.70 1.83
CA ALA A 135 -7.86 8.60 1.37
C ALA A 135 -7.08 7.42 0.75
N PRO A 136 -6.05 7.63 -0.09
CA PRO A 136 -5.28 6.51 -0.65
C PRO A 136 -4.34 5.82 0.36
N LEU A 137 -4.09 6.44 1.51
CA LEU A 137 -3.27 5.90 2.61
C LEU A 137 -4.11 5.13 3.64
N TRP A 138 -5.36 4.86 3.31
CA TRP A 138 -6.29 4.10 4.12
C TRP A 138 -6.39 2.67 3.63
N ILE A 139 -6.21 1.72 4.54
CA ILE A 139 -6.34 0.31 4.25
C ILE A 139 -7.72 -0.16 4.67
N ARG A 140 -8.50 -0.58 3.68
CA ARG A 140 -9.76 -1.29 3.91
C ARG A 140 -9.43 -2.77 4.15
N PRO A 141 -9.76 -3.33 5.32
CA PRO A 141 -9.55 -4.74 5.59
C PRO A 141 -10.32 -5.62 4.60
N ALA A 142 -9.74 -6.78 4.28
CA ALA A 142 -10.45 -7.82 3.54
C ALA A 142 -11.71 -8.23 4.32
N GLY A 143 -12.84 -8.31 3.63
CA GLY A 143 -14.15 -8.62 4.23
C GLY A 143 -15.02 -7.40 4.54
N ASN A 144 -14.45 -6.20 4.68
CA ASN A 144 -15.28 -4.99 4.79
C ASN A 144 -15.88 -4.60 3.43
N PRO A 145 -17.14 -4.12 3.37
CA PRO A 145 -17.77 -3.69 2.13
C PRO A 145 -16.99 -2.55 1.46
N SER A 146 -16.98 -2.55 0.14
CA SER A 146 -16.41 -1.45 -0.65
C SER A 146 -17.11 -0.13 -0.32
N GLY A 147 -16.36 0.96 -0.33
CA GLY A 147 -16.86 2.29 -0.05
C GLY A 147 -15.73 3.30 0.10
N THR A 148 -16.10 4.57 0.22
CA THR A 148 -15.15 5.68 0.42
C THR A 148 -15.07 6.02 1.90
N PRO A 149 -13.87 6.12 2.49
CA PRO A 149 -13.72 6.59 3.87
C PRO A 149 -14.12 8.06 4.00
N SER A 150 -14.64 8.43 5.17
CA SER A 150 -14.91 9.82 5.55
C SER A 150 -13.92 10.28 6.61
N PHE A 151 -13.52 11.55 6.53
CA PHE A 151 -12.49 12.11 7.41
C PHE A 151 -13.02 13.28 8.21
N ARG A 152 -12.52 13.43 9.44
CA ARG A 152 -12.79 14.61 10.27
C ARG A 152 -11.58 15.01 11.09
N ARG A 153 -11.44 16.33 11.29
CA ARG A 153 -10.43 16.89 12.19
C ARG A 153 -10.71 16.47 13.63
N LEU A 154 -9.69 16.01 14.34
CA LEU A 154 -9.74 15.80 15.79
C LEU A 154 -9.07 16.96 16.53
N SER A 155 -7.83 17.29 16.15
CA SER A 155 -7.04 18.36 16.77
C SER A 155 -5.91 18.79 15.84
N GLY A 156 -5.17 19.84 16.20
CA GLY A 156 -4.02 20.31 15.44
C GLY A 156 -3.89 21.82 15.41
N ASP A 157 -2.91 22.29 14.65
CA ASP A 157 -2.71 23.71 14.37
C ASP A 157 -3.90 24.31 13.60
N ALA A 158 -4.19 25.59 13.84
CA ALA A 158 -5.33 26.29 13.25
C ALA A 158 -5.17 26.57 11.75
N TRP A 159 -3.93 26.59 11.24
CA TRP A 159 -3.62 26.84 9.83
C TRP A 159 -3.77 25.57 8.95
N LEU A 160 -4.09 24.42 9.56
CA LEU A 160 -4.36 23.15 8.89
C LEU A 160 -5.82 22.73 9.08
N THR A 161 -6.44 22.30 7.99
CA THR A 161 -7.81 21.77 7.95
C THR A 161 -7.85 20.46 7.16
N VAL A 162 -8.93 19.69 7.30
CA VAL A 162 -9.15 18.47 6.51
C VAL A 162 -10.59 18.43 6.01
N GLY A 163 -10.78 18.16 4.72
CA GLY A 163 -12.09 17.92 4.12
C GLY A 163 -12.64 16.54 4.45
N PRO A 164 -13.95 16.30 4.24
CA PRO A 164 -14.55 14.98 4.46
C PRO A 164 -13.98 13.89 3.53
N ASP A 165 -13.34 14.28 2.44
CA ASP A 165 -12.60 13.44 1.49
C ASP A 165 -11.19 13.05 1.96
N GLY A 166 -10.73 13.62 3.09
CA GLY A 166 -9.40 13.36 3.64
C GLY A 166 -8.30 14.23 3.04
N THR A 167 -8.64 15.27 2.28
CA THR A 167 -7.64 16.23 1.80
C THR A 167 -7.28 17.20 2.91
N VAL A 168 -6.06 17.09 3.45
CA VAL A 168 -5.48 18.04 4.39
C VAL A 168 -4.98 19.27 3.62
N THR A 169 -5.44 20.45 4.00
CA THR A 169 -5.06 21.72 3.35
C THR A 169 -4.65 22.78 4.36
N GLY A 170 -3.85 23.74 3.91
CA GLY A 170 -3.41 24.88 4.71
C GLY A 170 -2.53 25.85 3.93
N THR A 171 -2.16 26.96 4.57
CA THR A 171 -1.10 27.86 4.06
C THR A 171 0.02 27.89 5.08
N ALA A 172 1.22 27.51 4.67
CA ALA A 172 2.37 27.44 5.55
C ALA A 172 2.66 28.81 6.21
N PRO A 173 2.78 28.89 7.54
CA PRO A 173 3.05 30.13 8.25
C PRO A 173 4.31 30.86 7.77
N ALA A 174 4.32 32.20 7.93
CA ALA A 174 5.45 33.04 7.53
C ALA A 174 6.75 32.70 8.27
N ARG A 175 6.65 32.17 9.50
CA ARG A 175 7.79 31.75 10.31
C ARG A 175 7.58 30.29 10.75
N PRO A 176 8.61 29.45 10.67
CA PRO A 176 8.53 28.10 11.19
C PRO A 176 8.37 28.11 12.71
N GLY A 177 7.54 27.21 13.23
CA GLY A 177 7.40 26.99 14.66
C GLY A 177 8.57 26.20 15.26
N ALA A 178 8.53 26.00 16.58
CA ALA A 178 9.47 25.12 17.29
C ALA A 178 9.34 23.65 16.85
N HIS A 179 8.15 23.27 16.40
CA HIS A 179 7.82 21.93 15.89
C HIS A 179 7.16 22.05 14.50
N PRO A 180 7.17 20.97 13.69
CA PRO A 180 6.31 20.90 12.51
C PRO A 180 4.86 21.19 12.88
N GLY A 181 4.11 21.82 11.97
CA GLY A 181 2.65 21.90 12.14
C GLY A 181 2.06 20.50 12.18
N ARG A 182 0.94 20.33 12.85
CA ARG A 182 0.35 19.01 13.11
C ARG A 182 -1.16 19.06 12.95
N ILE A 183 -1.73 18.01 12.37
CA ILE A 183 -3.18 17.76 12.38
C ILE A 183 -3.43 16.28 12.65
N ALA A 184 -4.28 15.99 13.64
CA ALA A 184 -4.78 14.65 13.91
C ALA A 184 -6.16 14.51 13.25
N VAL A 185 -6.32 13.46 12.47
CA VAL A 185 -7.49 13.21 11.63
C VAL A 185 -8.06 11.84 11.96
N ALA A 186 -9.36 11.80 12.27
CA ALA A 186 -10.09 10.55 12.36
C ALA A 186 -10.58 10.16 10.97
N VAL A 187 -10.56 8.86 10.71
CA VAL A 187 -11.10 8.24 9.51
C VAL A 187 -12.16 7.22 9.93
N ARG A 188 -13.25 7.17 9.17
CA ARG A 188 -14.32 6.17 9.33
C ARG A 188 -14.61 5.54 7.98
N ASP A 189 -14.56 4.21 7.92
CA ASP A 189 -14.88 3.47 6.70
C ASP A 189 -16.40 3.30 6.51
N SER A 190 -16.78 2.73 5.35
CA SER A 190 -18.16 2.41 5.00
C SER A 190 -18.80 1.33 5.87
N ALA A 191 -17.99 0.52 6.56
CA ALA A 191 -18.46 -0.51 7.48
C ALA A 191 -18.72 0.05 8.90
N GLY A 192 -18.32 1.30 9.16
CA GLY A 192 -18.41 1.98 10.44
C GLY A 192 -17.20 1.77 11.36
N GLY A 193 -16.17 1.08 10.89
CA GLY A 193 -14.87 0.99 11.55
C GLY A 193 -14.14 2.34 11.50
N SER A 194 -13.23 2.58 12.46
CA SER A 194 -12.55 3.86 12.58
C SER A 194 -11.10 3.75 13.01
N ASP A 195 -10.31 4.74 12.62
CA ASP A 195 -8.92 4.89 13.03
C ASP A 195 -8.50 6.36 13.07
N THR A 196 -7.23 6.64 13.39
CA THR A 196 -6.67 7.98 13.44
C THR A 196 -5.28 8.04 12.83
N VAL A 197 -4.99 9.12 12.11
CA VAL A 197 -3.65 9.43 11.58
C VAL A 197 -3.24 10.85 11.97
N THR A 198 -1.97 11.03 12.29
CA THR A 198 -1.36 12.34 12.54
C THR A 198 -0.46 12.76 11.39
N VAL A 199 -0.79 13.87 10.74
CA VAL A 199 0.05 14.47 9.70
C VAL A 199 0.90 15.58 10.31
N GLN A 200 2.21 15.50 10.10
CA GLN A 200 3.16 16.55 10.46
C GLN A 200 3.62 17.31 9.20
N VAL A 201 3.49 18.62 9.22
CA VAL A 201 3.76 19.51 8.09
C VAL A 201 4.85 20.52 8.47
N PRO A 202 6.13 20.21 8.20
CA PRO A 202 7.22 21.12 8.51
C PRO A 202 7.18 22.35 7.60
N VAL A 203 7.48 23.51 8.18
CA VAL A 203 7.73 24.75 7.44
C VAL A 203 9.23 24.94 7.33
N ARG A 204 9.72 25.22 6.13
CA ARG A 204 11.14 25.38 5.85
C ARG A 204 11.68 26.63 6.54
N ARG A 205 12.81 26.48 7.24
CA ARG A 205 13.54 27.62 7.81
C ARG A 205 14.23 28.41 6.70
N PRO A 206 14.21 29.75 6.76
CA PRO A 206 15.04 30.58 5.89
C PRO A 206 16.51 30.14 5.96
N GLY A 207 17.17 30.00 4.81
CA GLY A 207 18.57 29.58 4.72
C GLY A 207 18.84 28.09 4.97
N ALA A 208 17.83 27.27 5.29
CA ALA A 208 18.02 25.83 5.41
C ALA A 208 18.43 25.23 4.06
N ARG A 209 19.52 24.44 4.05
CA ARG A 209 19.90 23.65 2.89
C ARG A 209 18.92 22.51 2.72
N PRO A 210 18.29 22.34 1.55
CA PRO A 210 17.39 21.24 1.35
C PRO A 210 18.16 19.94 1.24
N THR A 211 17.55 18.89 1.75
CA THR A 211 18.04 17.54 1.64
C THR A 211 17.24 16.74 0.61
N LEU A 212 17.84 15.67 0.11
CA LEU A 212 17.20 14.72 -0.80
C LEU A 212 17.57 13.30 -0.33
N THR A 213 16.58 12.53 0.11
CA THR A 213 16.77 11.13 0.50
C THR A 213 16.39 10.19 -0.64
N VAL A 214 17.39 9.50 -1.21
CA VAL A 214 17.22 8.57 -2.35
C VAL A 214 17.48 7.14 -1.87
N ALA A 215 16.60 6.21 -2.21
CA ALA A 215 16.79 4.79 -1.97
C ALA A 215 16.79 3.96 -3.27
N SER A 216 17.57 2.87 -3.30
CA SER A 216 17.40 1.78 -4.26
C SER A 216 16.71 0.62 -3.56
N LEU A 217 15.70 0.01 -4.19
CA LEU A 217 14.95 -1.10 -3.60
C LEU A 217 14.52 -2.09 -4.66
N ASN A 218 15.04 -3.32 -4.58
CA ASN A 218 14.49 -4.48 -5.26
C ASN A 218 13.17 -4.89 -4.56
N LEU A 219 12.10 -5.09 -5.32
CA LEU A 219 10.79 -5.46 -4.80
C LEU A 219 10.56 -6.96 -4.67
N TRP A 220 11.47 -7.82 -5.14
CA TRP A 220 11.33 -9.28 -5.09
C TRP A 220 10.01 -9.73 -5.76
N ASP A 221 10.02 -9.74 -7.09
CA ASP A 221 8.84 -10.00 -7.94
C ASP A 221 7.62 -9.11 -7.59
N ALA A 222 7.83 -7.79 -7.57
CA ALA A 222 6.81 -6.79 -7.21
C ALA A 222 6.14 -7.05 -5.84
N GLY A 223 6.89 -7.62 -4.90
CA GLY A 223 6.46 -7.92 -3.54
C GLY A 223 5.68 -9.22 -3.39
N ALA A 224 5.63 -10.08 -4.41
CA ALA A 224 4.80 -11.28 -4.45
C ALA A 224 5.09 -12.28 -3.31
N HIS A 225 6.27 -12.21 -2.71
CA HIS A 225 6.70 -13.12 -1.64
C HIS A 225 6.33 -12.64 -0.23
N THR A 226 5.65 -11.50 -0.09
CA THR A 226 5.16 -11.00 1.20
C THR A 226 3.70 -10.55 1.11
N ALA A 227 2.90 -10.88 2.12
CA ALA A 227 1.52 -10.39 2.20
C ALA A 227 1.51 -8.86 2.32
N ASP A 228 0.49 -8.19 1.78
CA ASP A 228 0.28 -6.75 1.95
C ASP A 228 1.48 -5.86 1.56
N ALA A 229 2.27 -6.30 0.56
CA ALA A 229 3.50 -5.62 0.16
C ALA A 229 3.29 -4.13 -0.17
N HIS A 230 2.19 -3.79 -0.85
CA HIS A 230 1.86 -2.40 -1.17
C HIS A 230 1.76 -1.50 0.08
N GLU A 231 1.06 -1.96 1.11
CA GLU A 231 0.94 -1.23 2.39
C GLU A 231 2.31 -1.10 3.07
N LYS A 232 3.09 -2.19 3.11
CA LYS A 232 4.44 -2.19 3.71
C LYS A 232 5.38 -1.23 3.00
N LEU A 233 5.30 -1.13 1.68
CA LEU A 233 6.08 -0.19 0.87
C LEU A 233 5.68 1.26 1.14
N LEU A 234 4.38 1.57 1.24
CA LEU A 234 3.91 2.91 1.63
C LEU A 234 4.42 3.30 3.02
N ARG A 235 4.32 2.38 3.99
CA ARG A 235 4.85 2.56 5.34
C ARG A 235 6.35 2.79 5.33
N LEU A 236 7.11 2.06 4.51
CA LEU A 236 8.55 2.23 4.37
C LEU A 236 8.88 3.64 3.87
N VAL A 237 8.24 4.07 2.78
CA VAL A 237 8.47 5.39 2.17
C VAL A 237 8.17 6.52 3.16
N LEU A 238 7.02 6.47 3.82
CA LEU A 238 6.58 7.49 4.77
C LEU A 238 7.40 7.46 6.07
N GLY A 239 7.65 6.28 6.61
CA GLY A 239 8.34 6.07 7.88
C GLY A 239 9.83 6.42 7.81
N GLN A 240 10.49 6.10 6.69
CA GLN A 240 11.91 6.42 6.45
C GLN A 240 12.11 7.79 5.79
N ARG A 241 11.01 8.51 5.51
CA ARG A 241 11.02 9.85 4.88
C ARG A 241 11.85 9.87 3.59
N LEU A 242 11.64 8.86 2.75
CA LEU A 242 12.26 8.81 1.45
C LEU A 242 11.68 9.94 0.59
N ASP A 243 12.46 10.47 -0.34
CA ASP A 243 12.01 11.48 -1.30
C ASP A 243 11.96 10.93 -2.73
N VAL A 244 12.82 9.94 -3.00
CA VAL A 244 12.99 9.27 -4.27
C VAL A 244 13.26 7.81 -4.01
N VAL A 245 12.59 6.92 -4.74
CA VAL A 245 12.86 5.49 -4.69
C VAL A 245 13.05 4.98 -6.11
N ALA A 246 14.20 4.36 -6.36
CA ALA A 246 14.51 3.61 -7.56
C ALA A 246 14.17 2.15 -7.31
N LEU A 247 13.21 1.62 -8.07
CA LEU A 247 12.67 0.28 -7.88
C LEU A 247 13.25 -0.69 -8.91
N GLN A 248 13.61 -1.88 -8.45
CA GLN A 248 13.98 -3.06 -9.24
C GLN A 248 12.94 -4.17 -9.04
N GLU A 249 12.83 -5.11 -9.99
CA GLU A 249 11.78 -6.16 -10.02
C GLU A 249 10.36 -5.64 -9.74
N SER A 250 10.08 -4.44 -10.21
CA SER A 250 8.90 -3.68 -9.81
C SER A 250 7.66 -3.96 -10.66
N ALA A 251 7.74 -4.99 -11.52
CA ALA A 251 6.85 -5.15 -12.66
C ALA A 251 6.74 -3.83 -13.48
N ALA A 252 5.75 -3.71 -14.35
CA ALA A 252 5.56 -2.51 -15.16
C ALA A 252 4.60 -1.47 -14.53
N SER A 253 4.34 -1.56 -13.21
CA SER A 253 3.25 -0.81 -12.56
C SER A 253 3.47 -0.37 -11.11
N SER A 254 4.45 -0.92 -10.38
CA SER A 254 4.54 -0.66 -8.93
C SER A 254 4.89 0.79 -8.61
N ALA A 255 5.71 1.48 -9.41
CA ALA A 255 6.07 2.87 -9.13
C ALA A 255 4.85 3.79 -9.23
N LYS A 256 4.02 3.65 -10.28
CA LYS A 256 2.78 4.41 -10.42
C LYS A 256 1.75 4.06 -9.36
N ALA A 257 1.63 2.79 -8.97
CA ALA A 257 0.72 2.39 -7.90
C ALA A 257 1.07 3.08 -6.57
N LEU A 258 2.34 3.02 -6.18
CA LEU A 258 2.83 3.69 -4.95
C LEU A 258 2.70 5.22 -5.06
N ALA A 259 3.09 5.80 -6.20
CA ALA A 259 3.01 7.24 -6.40
C ALA A 259 1.56 7.75 -6.40
N GLY A 260 0.62 7.00 -6.98
CA GLY A 260 -0.80 7.31 -6.94
C GLY A 260 -1.33 7.37 -5.50
N ALA A 261 -0.91 6.46 -4.63
CA ALA A 261 -1.29 6.48 -3.23
C ALA A 261 -0.64 7.63 -2.43
N LEU A 262 0.62 7.96 -2.74
CA LEU A 262 1.36 9.04 -2.06
C LEU A 262 1.04 10.45 -2.59
N GLY A 263 0.36 10.56 -3.74
CA GLY A 263 0.21 11.82 -4.48
C GLY A 263 1.52 12.31 -5.09
N TRP A 264 2.37 11.39 -5.53
CA TRP A 264 3.73 11.61 -6.05
C TRP A 264 3.81 11.43 -7.57
N TYR A 265 5.00 11.63 -8.12
CA TYR A 265 5.32 11.42 -9.54
C TYR A 265 6.03 10.08 -9.72
N ALA A 266 5.79 9.41 -10.85
CA ALA A 266 6.47 8.15 -11.17
C ALA A 266 6.64 7.89 -12.65
N HIS A 267 7.65 7.07 -12.96
CA HIS A 267 7.84 6.39 -14.23
C HIS A 267 8.00 4.88 -13.97
N ASP A 268 7.24 4.08 -14.71
CA ASP A 268 7.44 2.63 -14.81
C ASP A 268 7.99 2.29 -16.19
N THR A 269 8.78 1.23 -16.27
CA THR A 269 9.25 0.66 -17.53
C THR A 269 8.72 -0.75 -17.72
N ALA A 270 8.59 -1.19 -18.97
CA ALA A 270 8.26 -2.58 -19.28
C ALA A 270 9.34 -3.58 -18.81
N ALA A 271 10.56 -3.10 -18.55
CA ALA A 271 11.69 -3.90 -18.10
C ALA A 271 11.71 -4.15 -16.58
N GLY A 272 10.66 -3.78 -15.84
CA GLY A 272 10.59 -4.03 -14.40
C GLY A 272 11.35 -3.03 -13.52
N VAL A 273 11.83 -1.91 -14.08
CA VAL A 273 12.48 -0.83 -13.33
C VAL A 273 11.57 0.37 -13.24
N GLY A 274 11.50 1.00 -12.06
CA GLY A 274 10.66 2.16 -11.80
C GLY A 274 11.38 3.27 -11.03
N LEU A 275 10.85 4.48 -11.15
CA LEU A 275 11.24 5.64 -10.34
C LEU A 275 9.97 6.27 -9.78
N LEU A 276 9.94 6.53 -8.47
CA LEU A 276 8.96 7.42 -7.86
C LEU A 276 9.65 8.54 -7.10
N SER A 277 9.05 9.73 -7.14
CA SER A 277 9.56 10.92 -6.46
C SER A 277 8.44 11.80 -5.94
N ARG A 278 8.65 12.35 -4.75
CA ARG A 278 7.83 13.44 -4.20
C ARG A 278 7.86 14.69 -5.08
N PHE A 279 8.91 14.85 -5.88
CA PHE A 279 9.14 16.02 -6.73
C PHE A 279 8.79 15.71 -8.19
N PRO A 280 8.37 16.71 -8.99
CA PRO A 280 8.09 16.51 -10.40
C PRO A 280 9.25 15.87 -11.16
N LEU A 281 8.92 14.93 -12.04
CA LEU A 281 9.86 14.22 -12.91
C LEU A 281 9.68 14.72 -14.35
N ASP A 282 10.74 15.29 -14.91
CA ASP A 282 10.81 15.74 -16.31
C ASP A 282 11.87 14.95 -17.08
N ASP A 283 11.87 15.08 -18.42
CA ASP A 283 12.97 14.61 -19.28
C ASP A 283 13.31 13.12 -19.08
N ALA A 284 12.27 12.28 -19.07
CA ALA A 284 12.44 10.84 -18.95
C ALA A 284 13.33 10.31 -20.09
N SER A 285 14.29 9.45 -19.78
CA SER A 285 15.17 8.82 -20.77
C SER A 285 14.39 7.90 -21.69
N ALA A 286 14.83 7.80 -22.95
CA ALA A 286 14.42 6.70 -23.80
C ALA A 286 14.87 5.36 -23.20
N PRO A 287 14.13 4.25 -23.42
CA PRO A 287 14.57 2.92 -23.04
C PRO A 287 15.91 2.57 -23.70
N LEU A 288 16.78 1.91 -22.94
CA LEU A 288 17.99 1.30 -23.48
C LEU A 288 17.70 -0.17 -23.82
N ALA A 289 18.13 -0.61 -25.00
CA ALA A 289 18.05 -2.01 -25.38
C ALA A 289 18.88 -2.87 -24.40
N ASP A 290 18.29 -3.96 -23.92
CA ASP A 290 18.90 -4.95 -23.03
C ASP A 290 19.45 -4.42 -21.70
N VAL A 291 19.12 -3.18 -21.30
CA VAL A 291 19.49 -2.60 -20.00
C VAL A 291 18.21 -2.14 -19.30
N PRO A 292 17.73 -2.88 -18.28
CA PRO A 292 16.62 -2.44 -17.44
C PRO A 292 16.98 -1.13 -16.72
N THR A 293 16.47 0.00 -17.19
CA THR A 293 16.79 1.32 -16.64
C THR A 293 15.73 2.37 -16.96
N VAL A 294 15.64 3.38 -16.12
CA VAL A 294 14.98 4.65 -16.41
C VAL A 294 15.75 5.78 -15.75
N ALA A 295 15.80 6.94 -16.39
CA ALA A 295 16.29 8.15 -15.79
C ALA A 295 15.35 9.31 -16.01
N ALA A 296 15.30 10.22 -15.04
CA ALA A 296 14.50 11.43 -15.12
C ALA A 296 15.20 12.57 -14.36
N THR A 297 14.80 13.79 -14.68
CA THR A 297 15.27 14.99 -14.00
C THR A 297 14.24 15.42 -12.95
N LEU A 298 14.63 15.37 -11.68
CA LEU A 298 13.81 15.82 -10.57
C LEU A 298 13.84 17.34 -10.50
N ARG A 299 12.67 17.98 -10.34
CA ARG A 299 12.53 19.43 -10.14
C ARG A 299 12.35 19.76 -8.67
N LEU A 300 13.38 20.35 -8.08
CA LEU A 300 13.43 20.65 -6.67
C LEU A 300 13.08 22.13 -6.43
N PRO A 301 12.56 22.47 -5.23
CA PRO A 301 12.28 23.85 -4.87
C PRO A 301 13.48 24.78 -5.09
N GLY A 302 13.24 26.03 -5.49
CA GLY A 302 14.29 27.01 -5.77
C GLY A 302 15.00 26.80 -7.13
N GLY A 303 14.37 26.09 -8.07
CA GLY A 303 14.90 25.90 -9.43
C GLY A 303 16.06 24.91 -9.52
N ARG A 304 16.31 24.13 -8.47
CA ARG A 304 17.32 23.06 -8.44
C ARG A 304 16.84 21.86 -9.24
N ALA A 305 17.80 21.11 -9.77
CA ALA A 305 17.53 19.87 -10.47
C ALA A 305 18.56 18.80 -10.10
N VAL A 306 18.12 17.55 -10.03
CA VAL A 306 18.99 16.37 -9.88
C VAL A 306 18.59 15.37 -10.94
N ARG A 307 19.56 14.83 -11.68
CA ARG A 307 19.33 13.72 -12.61
C ARG A 307 19.38 12.42 -11.82
N VAL A 308 18.33 11.61 -11.86
CA VAL A 308 18.31 10.31 -11.17
C VAL A 308 18.18 9.20 -12.19
N TRP A 309 19.06 8.22 -12.08
CA TRP A 309 19.05 6.97 -12.83
C TRP A 309 18.68 5.81 -11.90
N ALA A 310 17.71 5.00 -12.31
CA ALA A 310 17.41 3.69 -11.75
C ALA A 310 17.88 2.60 -12.72
N ALA A 311 18.48 1.53 -12.22
CA ALA A 311 18.84 0.38 -13.05
C ALA A 311 18.77 -0.93 -12.27
N GLN A 312 18.57 -2.03 -13.02
CA GLN A 312 18.78 -3.40 -12.56
C GLN A 312 19.67 -4.10 -13.58
N LEU A 313 20.86 -4.53 -13.15
CA LEU A 313 21.78 -5.28 -13.99
C LEU A 313 21.55 -6.78 -13.85
N ASP A 314 22.01 -7.54 -14.85
CA ASP A 314 21.91 -8.99 -14.92
C ASP A 314 22.56 -9.67 -13.71
N GLU A 315 21.79 -10.53 -13.06
CA GLU A 315 22.18 -11.28 -11.86
C GLU A 315 22.86 -12.61 -12.17
N SER A 316 22.74 -13.09 -13.42
CA SER A 316 23.31 -14.36 -13.87
C SER A 316 24.82 -14.44 -13.64
N GLY A 317 25.31 -15.62 -13.25
CA GLY A 317 26.74 -15.82 -13.00
C GLY A 317 27.27 -14.93 -11.87
N TYR A 318 26.56 -14.91 -10.74
CA TYR A 318 26.92 -14.12 -9.57
C TYR A 318 28.32 -14.48 -9.05
N GLY A 319 29.24 -13.52 -9.10
CA GLY A 319 30.66 -13.75 -8.85
C GLY A 319 31.00 -14.26 -7.44
N PRO A 320 30.32 -13.79 -6.38
CA PRO A 320 30.53 -14.31 -5.03
C PRO A 320 30.21 -15.80 -4.86
N TYR A 321 29.28 -16.37 -5.62
CA TYR A 321 29.10 -17.83 -5.66
C TYR A 321 30.33 -18.52 -6.25
N ALA A 322 30.86 -18.01 -7.36
CA ALA A 322 32.06 -18.58 -7.97
C ALA A 322 33.29 -18.52 -7.03
N LEU A 323 33.43 -17.46 -6.24
CA LEU A 323 34.46 -17.38 -5.18
C LEU A 323 34.24 -18.43 -4.08
N ARG A 324 33.00 -18.56 -3.59
CA ARG A 324 32.62 -19.58 -2.59
C ARG A 324 32.93 -20.99 -3.10
N ASP A 325 32.72 -21.23 -4.39
CA ASP A 325 32.95 -22.51 -5.06
C ASP A 325 34.42 -22.72 -5.49
N GLY A 326 35.34 -21.83 -5.06
CA GLY A 326 36.79 -22.03 -5.17
C GLY A 326 37.48 -21.36 -6.36
N ARG A 327 36.78 -20.54 -7.17
CA ARG A 327 37.44 -19.73 -8.20
C ARG A 327 38.34 -18.66 -7.58
N SER A 328 39.47 -18.40 -8.23
CA SER A 328 40.37 -17.32 -7.82
C SER A 328 39.77 -15.94 -8.11
N PRO A 329 40.18 -14.89 -7.37
CA PRO A 329 39.74 -13.52 -7.64
C PRO A 329 39.98 -13.05 -9.08
N ALA A 330 41.08 -13.48 -9.72
CA ALA A 330 41.40 -13.12 -11.09
C ALA A 330 40.48 -13.80 -12.11
N GLU A 331 40.11 -15.06 -11.88
CA GLU A 331 39.12 -15.76 -12.72
C GLU A 331 37.74 -15.12 -12.61
N VAL A 332 37.32 -14.73 -11.41
CA VAL A 332 36.03 -14.07 -11.18
C VAL A 332 36.01 -12.68 -11.82
N GLU A 333 37.09 -11.90 -11.72
CA GLU A 333 37.21 -10.62 -12.44
C GLU A 333 37.11 -10.82 -13.96
N ALA A 334 37.83 -11.82 -14.51
CA ALA A 334 37.80 -12.11 -15.94
C ALA A 334 36.41 -12.60 -16.41
N ALA A 335 35.69 -13.34 -15.57
CA ALA A 335 34.33 -13.79 -15.85
C ALA A 335 33.34 -12.63 -15.84
N GLU A 336 33.39 -11.73 -14.86
CA GLU A 336 32.48 -10.57 -14.82
C GLU A 336 32.69 -9.67 -16.05
N ARG A 337 33.93 -9.46 -16.52
CA ARG A 337 34.18 -8.69 -17.77
C ARG A 337 33.51 -9.27 -19.01
N LYS A 338 33.20 -10.56 -19.03
CA LYS A 338 32.54 -11.26 -20.17
C LYS A 338 31.02 -11.39 -19.98
N SER A 339 30.51 -11.06 -18.80
CA SER A 339 29.09 -11.20 -18.44
C SER A 339 28.17 -10.22 -19.19
N ALA A 340 26.87 -10.50 -19.19
CA ALA A 340 25.87 -9.54 -19.64
C ALA A 340 25.85 -8.31 -18.72
N ARG A 341 25.96 -8.50 -17.40
CA ARG A 341 26.07 -7.45 -16.39
C ARG A 341 27.10 -6.37 -16.73
N TYR A 342 28.32 -6.76 -17.13
CA TYR A 342 29.36 -5.79 -17.48
C TYR A 342 29.08 -5.06 -18.81
N ARG A 343 28.48 -5.75 -19.80
CA ARG A 343 28.02 -5.09 -21.04
C ARG A 343 26.94 -4.07 -20.74
N GLN A 344 25.97 -4.41 -19.90
CA GLN A 344 24.90 -3.51 -19.47
C GLN A 344 25.45 -2.31 -18.69
N ALA A 345 26.39 -2.52 -17.75
CA ALA A 345 27.06 -1.42 -17.04
C ALA A 345 27.78 -0.46 -18.00
N THR A 346 28.44 -1.00 -19.03
CA THR A 346 29.12 -0.19 -20.05
C THR A 346 28.13 0.61 -20.90
N ALA A 347 27.01 0.00 -21.31
CA ALA A 347 25.96 0.67 -22.06
C ALA A 347 25.26 1.77 -21.22
N LEU A 348 25.01 1.49 -19.93
CA LEU A 348 24.47 2.45 -18.98
C LEU A 348 25.40 3.68 -18.84
N LEU A 349 26.71 3.45 -18.64
CA LEU A 349 27.70 4.53 -18.57
C LEU A 349 27.78 5.35 -19.86
N ALA A 350 27.64 4.71 -21.03
CA ALA A 350 27.60 5.40 -22.31
C ALA A 350 26.39 6.33 -22.41
N ALA A 351 25.22 5.89 -21.94
CA ALA A 351 24.01 6.72 -21.92
C ALA A 351 24.07 7.85 -20.87
N MET A 352 24.72 7.61 -19.74
CA MET A 352 24.94 8.62 -18.69
C MET A 352 25.99 9.68 -19.05
N LYS A 353 26.75 9.51 -20.14
CA LYS A 353 27.90 10.36 -20.48
C LYS A 353 27.58 11.87 -20.50
N LYS A 354 26.43 12.25 -21.06
CA LYS A 354 26.00 13.66 -21.09
C LYS A 354 25.70 14.18 -19.68
N ASP A 355 25.03 13.37 -18.86
CA ASP A 355 24.63 13.74 -17.51
C ASP A 355 25.86 13.84 -16.59
N LEU A 356 26.82 12.92 -16.72
CA LEU A 356 28.10 12.96 -15.98
C LEU A 356 28.96 14.18 -16.33
N ALA A 357 28.86 14.69 -17.56
CA ALA A 357 29.57 15.89 -17.99
C ALA A 357 28.93 17.21 -17.48
N SER A 358 27.72 17.14 -16.91
CA SER A 358 27.01 18.31 -16.40
C SER A 358 27.68 18.86 -15.14
N ARG A 359 28.05 20.15 -15.17
CA ARG A 359 28.56 20.87 -13.99
C ARG A 359 27.46 21.48 -13.12
N ARG A 360 26.23 21.57 -13.65
CA ARG A 360 25.11 22.29 -13.00
C ARG A 360 24.12 21.33 -12.35
N THR A 361 23.77 20.27 -13.05
CA THR A 361 22.85 19.24 -12.57
C THR A 361 23.68 18.07 -12.06
N PRO A 362 23.73 17.81 -10.74
CA PRO A 362 24.32 16.58 -10.23
C PRO A 362 23.49 15.36 -10.64
N LEU A 363 24.15 14.20 -10.60
CA LEU A 363 23.56 12.92 -10.94
C LEU A 363 23.60 11.97 -9.74
N VAL A 364 22.54 11.18 -9.58
CA VAL A 364 22.45 10.04 -8.67
C VAL A 364 22.08 8.79 -9.49
N LEU A 365 22.81 7.71 -9.30
CA LEU A 365 22.49 6.36 -9.77
C LEU A 365 22.09 5.53 -8.56
N ALA A 366 20.86 5.05 -8.51
CA ALA A 366 20.37 4.12 -7.49
C ALA A 366 19.99 2.80 -8.19
N ALA A 367 20.78 1.75 -7.97
CA ALA A 367 20.69 0.55 -8.80
C ALA A 367 20.97 -0.74 -8.04
N GLY A 368 20.28 -1.81 -8.46
CA GLY A 368 20.68 -3.19 -8.21
C GLY A 368 21.75 -3.57 -9.24
N LEU A 369 23.01 -3.60 -8.82
CA LEU A 369 24.14 -3.83 -9.71
C LEU A 369 24.46 -5.31 -9.91
N ALA A 370 23.96 -6.18 -9.04
CA ALA A 370 24.34 -7.60 -8.96
C ALA A 370 25.85 -7.84 -8.92
N SER A 371 26.62 -6.83 -8.47
CA SER A 371 28.07 -6.82 -8.41
C SER A 371 28.49 -6.11 -7.13
N PRO A 372 29.31 -6.73 -6.27
CA PRO A 372 29.78 -6.06 -5.05
C PRO A 372 30.66 -4.84 -5.36
N SER A 373 30.85 -3.98 -4.37
CA SER A 373 31.76 -2.84 -4.52
C SER A 373 33.22 -3.29 -4.48
N HIS A 374 34.03 -2.81 -5.43
CA HIS A 374 35.50 -2.97 -5.41
C HIS A 374 36.17 -2.31 -4.19
N LEU A 375 35.44 -1.49 -3.44
CA LEU A 375 35.89 -0.88 -2.19
C LEU A 375 35.66 -1.79 -0.97
N ASP A 376 34.90 -2.88 -1.11
CA ASP A 376 34.56 -3.79 -0.03
C ASP A 376 35.67 -4.85 0.10
N ARG A 377 36.43 -4.82 1.21
CA ARG A 377 37.66 -5.60 1.39
C ARG A 377 37.44 -7.04 1.85
N GLY A 378 36.53 -7.77 1.20
CA GLY A 378 36.33 -9.22 1.42
C GLY A 378 37.24 -10.09 0.56
N ALA A 379 37.05 -10.08 -0.77
CA ALA A 379 37.61 -11.08 -1.67
C ALA A 379 38.84 -10.66 -2.50
N ARG A 380 39.35 -9.43 -2.34
CA ARG A 380 40.35 -8.80 -3.23
C ARG A 380 39.96 -8.74 -4.72
N VAL A 381 38.73 -9.09 -5.10
CA VAL A 381 38.24 -8.95 -6.47
C VAL A 381 38.07 -7.47 -6.79
N ARG A 382 38.65 -7.02 -7.90
CA ARG A 382 38.41 -5.68 -8.44
C ARG A 382 37.16 -5.70 -9.31
N TRP A 383 35.99 -5.83 -8.70
CA TRP A 383 34.68 -5.97 -9.36
C TRP A 383 34.54 -5.04 -10.58
N PRO A 384 34.66 -5.58 -11.82
CA PRO A 384 34.70 -4.78 -13.04
C PRO A 384 33.58 -3.74 -13.18
N VAL A 385 32.35 -4.07 -12.77
CA VAL A 385 31.21 -3.15 -12.85
C VAL A 385 31.48 -1.90 -12.01
N THR A 386 31.76 -2.05 -10.72
CA THR A 386 31.93 -0.90 -9.83
C THR A 386 33.25 -0.15 -10.05
N VAL A 387 34.28 -0.83 -10.57
CA VAL A 387 35.51 -0.19 -11.06
C VAL A 387 35.21 0.72 -12.25
N ALA A 388 34.37 0.28 -13.19
CA ALA A 388 33.98 1.08 -14.35
C ALA A 388 33.15 2.31 -13.95
N LEU A 389 32.22 2.15 -12.99
CA LEU A 389 31.45 3.28 -12.45
C LEU A 389 32.38 4.34 -11.82
N ALA A 390 33.32 3.92 -10.96
CA ALA A 390 34.29 4.83 -10.36
C ALA A 390 35.19 5.52 -11.40
N ALA A 391 35.63 4.78 -12.42
CA ALA A 391 36.42 5.34 -13.52
C ALA A 391 35.65 6.38 -14.35
N ALA A 392 34.32 6.28 -14.40
CA ALA A 392 33.45 7.27 -15.04
C ALA A 392 33.18 8.51 -14.17
N GLY A 393 33.73 8.57 -12.96
CA GLY A 393 33.60 9.71 -12.03
C GLY A 393 32.44 9.60 -11.04
N LEU A 394 31.78 8.44 -10.96
CA LEU A 394 30.78 8.18 -9.91
C LEU A 394 31.47 7.88 -8.57
N ARG A 395 30.88 8.38 -7.49
CA ARG A 395 31.30 8.14 -6.11
C ARG A 395 30.31 7.23 -5.42
N ASP A 396 30.83 6.22 -4.71
CA ASP A 396 30.05 5.27 -3.91
C ASP A 396 29.63 5.94 -2.59
N ALA A 397 28.36 6.35 -2.48
CA ALA A 397 27.90 7.16 -1.34
C ALA A 397 27.96 6.40 0.00
N HIS A 398 27.72 5.09 -0.01
CA HIS A 398 27.84 4.27 1.20
C HIS A 398 29.27 4.26 1.70
N ARG A 399 30.25 4.10 0.81
CA ARG A 399 31.67 4.07 1.20
C ARG A 399 32.26 5.43 1.53
N GLU A 400 31.70 6.50 0.99
CA GLU A 400 32.03 7.85 1.43
C GLU A 400 31.59 8.09 2.88
N ALA A 401 30.36 7.69 3.25
CA ALA A 401 29.85 7.79 4.62
C ALA A 401 30.48 6.75 5.58
N HIS A 402 30.80 5.56 5.07
CA HIS A 402 31.29 4.41 5.84
C HIS A 402 32.60 3.85 5.26
N PRO A 403 33.75 4.52 5.49
CA PRO A 403 35.03 4.17 4.87
C PRO A 403 35.66 2.84 5.34
N ARG A 404 35.06 2.17 6.33
CA ARG A 404 35.59 0.94 6.95
C ARG A 404 34.66 -0.26 6.65
N PRO A 405 34.88 -1.00 5.54
CA PRO A 405 34.04 -2.14 5.15
C PRO A 405 33.82 -3.21 6.21
N ALA A 406 34.84 -3.48 7.04
CA ALA A 406 34.73 -4.49 8.10
C ALA A 406 33.82 -4.06 9.27
N ARG A 407 33.55 -2.76 9.44
CA ARG A 407 32.66 -2.25 10.49
C ARG A 407 31.24 -2.06 9.98
N GLU A 408 31.13 -1.51 8.78
CA GLU A 408 29.86 -1.15 8.14
C GLU A 408 29.85 -1.75 6.73
N PRO A 409 29.66 -3.08 6.61
CA PRO A 409 29.69 -3.76 5.32
C PRO A 409 28.57 -3.23 4.42
N GLY A 410 27.40 -2.94 4.98
CA GLY A 410 26.22 -2.45 4.26
C GLY A 410 25.62 -3.51 3.34
N ALA A 411 25.69 -4.78 3.71
CA ALA A 411 25.20 -5.90 2.91
C ALA A 411 23.72 -5.71 2.56
N THR A 412 23.40 -5.84 1.27
CA THR A 412 22.03 -5.70 0.76
C THR A 412 21.45 -7.05 0.34
N TRP A 413 22.30 -8.00 -0.03
CA TRP A 413 21.94 -9.39 -0.26
C TRP A 413 22.47 -10.24 0.90
N SER A 414 21.66 -10.98 1.65
CA SER A 414 20.20 -10.96 1.67
C SER A 414 19.68 -11.10 3.10
N PRO A 415 18.79 -10.21 3.57
CA PRO A 415 18.15 -10.33 4.88
C PRO A 415 17.33 -11.60 5.11
N VAL A 416 16.88 -12.30 4.05
CA VAL A 416 16.03 -13.51 4.18
C VAL A 416 16.73 -14.78 3.70
N ARG A 417 17.99 -14.69 3.27
CA ARG A 417 18.84 -15.83 2.88
C ARG A 417 20.20 -15.73 3.58
N PRO A 418 20.27 -16.05 4.89
CA PRO A 418 21.50 -15.89 5.68
C PRO A 418 22.63 -16.85 5.28
N ASP A 419 22.32 -17.89 4.51
CA ASP A 419 23.26 -18.87 3.95
C ASP A 419 23.95 -18.38 2.66
N GLU A 420 23.46 -17.29 2.07
CA GLU A 420 24.04 -16.70 0.87
C GLU A 420 25.18 -15.72 1.18
N PRO A 421 26.05 -15.40 0.21
CA PRO A 421 27.05 -14.35 0.35
C PRO A 421 26.40 -13.03 0.76
N GLN A 422 26.88 -12.47 1.87
CA GLN A 422 26.33 -11.26 2.46
C GLN A 422 26.99 -10.00 1.89
N ASP A 423 26.73 -9.71 0.62
CA ASP A 423 27.37 -8.65 -0.15
C ASP A 423 26.49 -7.41 -0.33
N ARG A 424 27.13 -6.27 -0.61
CA ARG A 424 26.44 -5.03 -1.00
C ARG A 424 26.39 -4.91 -2.52
N ILE A 425 25.28 -5.36 -3.10
CA ILE A 425 25.05 -5.40 -4.54
C ILE A 425 24.05 -4.36 -5.04
N ASP A 426 23.34 -3.71 -4.12
CA ASP A 426 22.51 -2.54 -4.38
C ASP A 426 23.27 -1.30 -3.90
N GLN A 427 23.34 -0.27 -4.74
CA GLN A 427 24.16 0.89 -4.46
C GLN A 427 23.49 2.19 -4.89
N VAL A 428 23.72 3.23 -4.08
CA VAL A 428 23.51 4.62 -4.50
C VAL A 428 24.88 5.23 -4.77
N GLN A 429 25.14 5.58 -6.03
CA GLN A 429 26.33 6.28 -6.49
C GLN A 429 25.96 7.67 -7.02
N TYR A 430 26.91 8.60 -7.04
CA TYR A 430 26.59 9.97 -7.42
C TYR A 430 27.76 10.75 -8.03
N ALA A 431 27.46 11.83 -8.73
CA ALA A 431 28.42 12.75 -9.31
C ALA A 431 27.92 14.20 -9.24
N GLY A 432 28.85 15.17 -9.27
CA GLY A 432 28.52 16.59 -9.17
C GLY A 432 28.37 17.12 -7.73
N PRO A 433 27.82 18.33 -7.56
CA PRO A 433 27.82 19.08 -6.29
C PRO A 433 26.73 18.59 -5.31
N LEU A 434 26.87 17.35 -4.85
CA LEU A 434 26.12 16.79 -3.73
C LEU A 434 27.09 16.47 -2.59
N GLN A 435 26.60 16.58 -1.36
CA GLN A 435 27.30 16.12 -0.16
C GLN A 435 26.48 15.00 0.48
N VAL A 436 27.12 13.87 0.77
CA VAL A 436 26.50 12.79 1.54
C VAL A 436 26.40 13.23 3.00
N GLU A 437 25.17 13.30 3.50
CA GLU A 437 24.88 13.63 4.90
C GLU A 437 24.71 12.36 5.74
N ALA A 438 24.05 11.35 5.18
CA ALA A 438 23.88 10.05 5.79
C ALA A 438 23.71 8.96 4.73
N ALA A 439 24.17 7.76 5.02
CA ALA A 439 23.91 6.56 4.23
C ALA A 439 23.52 5.40 5.17
N HIS A 440 22.47 4.68 4.82
CA HIS A 440 21.90 3.60 5.60
C HIS A 440 21.58 2.40 4.71
N THR A 441 21.68 1.21 5.29
CA THR A 441 21.11 -0.01 4.71
C THR A 441 19.81 -0.30 5.43
N LEU A 442 18.68 -0.04 4.79
CA LEU A 442 17.36 -0.20 5.37
C LEU A 442 16.93 -1.66 5.29
N CYS A 443 16.64 -2.24 6.45
CA CYS A 443 15.90 -3.48 6.61
C CYS A 443 15.18 -3.38 7.96
N THR A 444 13.86 -3.20 7.93
CA THR A 444 13.10 -2.93 9.15
C THR A 444 12.58 -4.21 9.79
N GLY A 445 12.70 -4.32 11.11
CA GLY A 445 12.28 -5.50 11.87
C GLY A 445 13.32 -6.62 11.81
N TRP A 446 12.85 -7.86 11.95
CA TRP A 446 13.67 -9.08 11.92
C TRP A 446 13.03 -10.04 10.92
N PRO A 447 13.34 -9.91 9.62
CA PRO A 447 12.76 -10.76 8.60
C PRO A 447 13.08 -12.23 8.89
N ARG A 448 12.07 -13.10 8.80
CA ARG A 448 12.29 -14.54 8.79
C ARG A 448 12.90 -14.96 7.46
N PRO A 449 13.78 -15.97 7.45
CA PRO A 449 14.34 -16.49 6.22
C PRO A 449 13.28 -17.23 5.38
N VAL A 450 13.59 -17.43 4.10
CA VAL A 450 12.83 -18.32 3.21
C VAL A 450 12.77 -19.73 3.83
N PRO A 451 11.60 -20.41 3.83
CA PRO A 451 10.36 -20.06 3.15
C PRO A 451 9.35 -19.22 3.97
N ASP A 452 9.62 -18.88 5.23
CA ASP A 452 8.64 -18.30 6.16
C ASP A 452 8.49 -16.77 6.03
N THR A 453 8.52 -16.25 4.80
CA THR A 453 8.62 -14.81 4.51
C THR A 453 7.27 -14.09 4.37
N THR A 454 6.17 -14.82 4.18
CA THR A 454 4.84 -14.26 3.93
C THR A 454 4.43 -13.19 4.94
N ALA A 455 4.76 -13.39 6.23
CA ALA A 455 4.40 -12.50 7.32
C ALA A 455 5.47 -11.43 7.66
N ASN A 456 6.57 -11.35 6.92
CA ASN A 456 7.65 -10.39 7.20
C ASN A 456 7.17 -8.95 7.05
N GLY A 457 7.58 -8.07 7.98
CA GLY A 457 7.33 -6.64 7.87
C GLY A 457 8.14 -5.97 6.76
N TRP A 458 9.34 -6.49 6.48
CA TRP A 458 10.17 -6.09 5.34
C TRP A 458 9.69 -6.79 4.07
N PRO A 459 9.36 -6.05 2.99
CA PRO A 459 8.66 -6.59 1.82
C PRO A 459 9.59 -7.06 0.68
N SER A 460 10.85 -7.40 0.97
CA SER A 460 11.86 -7.74 -0.04
C SER A 460 12.89 -8.73 0.50
N ASP A 461 13.60 -9.44 -0.37
CA ASP A 461 14.79 -10.21 -0.05
C ASP A 461 16.09 -9.41 -0.16
N HIS A 462 16.02 -8.15 -0.57
CA HIS A 462 17.12 -7.18 -0.51
C HIS A 462 16.91 -6.17 0.62
N ALA A 463 17.98 -5.76 1.30
CA ALA A 463 17.98 -4.52 2.07
C ALA A 463 18.18 -3.32 1.13
N ALA A 464 17.56 -2.18 1.44
CA ALA A 464 17.59 -1.00 0.57
C ALA A 464 18.69 -0.01 0.99
N PRO A 465 19.72 0.28 0.17
CA PRO A 465 20.60 1.40 0.43
C PRO A 465 19.82 2.71 0.27
N ALA A 466 19.85 3.55 1.30
CA ALA A 466 19.24 4.88 1.31
C ALA A 466 20.28 5.94 1.68
N VAL A 467 20.33 7.02 0.92
CA VAL A 467 21.31 8.09 1.08
C VAL A 467 20.60 9.43 1.15
N THR A 468 20.92 10.20 2.18
CA THR A 468 20.50 11.60 2.31
C THR A 468 21.61 12.48 1.77
N PHE A 469 21.29 13.29 0.76
CA PHE A 469 22.20 14.29 0.23
C PHE A 469 21.79 15.69 0.70
N THR A 470 22.76 16.51 1.08
CA THR A 470 22.56 17.96 1.12
C THR A 470 22.72 18.53 -0.30
N LEU A 471 21.77 19.37 -0.72
CA LEU A 471 21.79 20.06 -2.01
C LEU A 471 22.44 21.44 -1.86
N HIS A 472 23.39 21.76 -2.75
CA HIS A 472 24.16 23.02 -2.74
C HIS A 472 23.58 24.10 -3.65
#